data_AF-C1G9V5-F1
#
_entry.id   AF-C1G9V5-F1
#
_cell.length_a   1.000
_cell.length_b   1.000
_cell.length_c   1.000
_cell.angle_alpha   90.00
_cell.angle_beta   90.00
_cell.angle_gamma   90.00
#
_symmetry.space_group_name_H-M   'P 1'
#
loop_
_entity.id
_entity.type
_entity.pdbx_description
1 polymer ?
#
loop_
_entity_poly.entity_id
_entity_poly.type
_entity_poly.pdbx_seq_one_letter_code
_entity_poly.pdbx_strand_id
1 'polypeptide(L)'
;MKWSLRGLLLVAILLVTVSFLYLPQWRAPVVYQGSQKYFTWDNPDFAYFNNQFLLHLSSAVKNPLPARRLLSPGITCPAVRGVDKSHLIPVTDVFDASGLEQLGYDTRPQVATNLHDAPTLVVNYTRQIAEAQEQVVRITAPTESYWQRSAFGFVRDAFILPFRAAPWRKAAQLFTLSTPLDACVNDMLPDILPKALALHIRTWPSDLSFGQKDPCHQNEVPVLRNVFGKCEWTGSYLYDNVKRAQLNSEQPVVIATDDREGEIVRDLVKRLDGRARFMEMTDKCKEIVKQAHPEAEFEWRLATYWPIIEATALTRAESFVGSFWSTLSQLVAIRRSEKRTFFFQTRSQALIWDLRVPGGMLLLVGMIYVGYSYCRHILVNRRKRLAATVKSEVMVSP
;
A
#
# COMPACT_ATOMS: atom_id res chain seq x y z
N MET A 1 -16.51 3.67 45.65
CA MET A 1 -15.96 3.14 44.38
C MET A 1 -16.78 3.70 43.23
N LYS A 2 -16.26 4.67 42.45
CA LYS A 2 -16.96 5.31 41.31
C LYS A 2 -16.13 5.23 40.02
N TRP A 3 -15.41 4.12 39.84
CA TRP A 3 -14.59 3.85 38.64
C TRP A 3 -15.07 2.64 37.82
N SER A 4 -16.25 2.08 38.12
CA SER A 4 -16.76 0.91 37.39
C SER A 4 -17.47 1.29 36.08
N LEU A 5 -18.30 2.34 36.05
CA LEU A 5 -19.16 2.61 34.89
C LEU A 5 -18.45 3.29 33.71
N ARG A 6 -17.58 4.28 33.98
CA ARG A 6 -16.87 5.04 32.93
C ARG A 6 -15.78 4.21 32.24
N GLY A 7 -15.10 3.35 33.00
CA GLY A 7 -14.13 2.39 32.45
C GLY A 7 -14.80 1.32 31.58
N LEU A 8 -15.94 0.77 32.02
CA LEU A 8 -16.75 -0.16 31.24
C LEU A 8 -17.30 0.48 29.96
N LEU A 9 -17.75 1.74 30.03
CA LEU A 9 -18.22 2.48 28.85
C LEU A 9 -17.10 2.69 27.82
N LEU A 10 -15.89 3.05 28.27
CA LEU A 10 -14.72 3.17 27.41
C LEU A 10 -14.34 1.83 26.77
N VAL A 11 -14.33 0.74 27.53
CA VAL A 11 -14.06 -0.61 27.00
C VAL A 11 -15.16 -1.04 26.03
N ALA A 12 -16.43 -0.75 26.31
CA ALA A 12 -17.55 -1.08 25.42
C ALA A 12 -17.50 -0.26 24.11
N ILE A 13 -17.20 1.03 24.19
CA ILE A 13 -16.98 1.88 23.00
C ILE A 13 -15.78 1.34 22.22
N LEU A 14 -14.69 0.96 22.89
CA LEU A 14 -13.51 0.38 22.24
C LEU A 14 -13.86 -0.95 21.56
N LEU A 15 -14.63 -1.83 22.22
CA LEU A 15 -15.07 -3.12 21.68
C LEU A 15 -16.05 -2.97 20.52
N VAL A 16 -17.02 -2.07 20.60
CA VAL A 16 -17.96 -1.78 19.51
C VAL A 16 -17.24 -1.14 18.34
N THR A 17 -16.36 -0.17 18.59
CA THR A 17 -15.50 0.45 17.57
C THR A 17 -14.58 -0.60 16.95
N VAL A 18 -14.02 -1.50 17.75
CA VAL A 18 -13.16 -2.59 17.27
C VAL A 18 -13.97 -3.59 16.46
N SER A 19 -15.19 -3.91 16.87
CA SER A 19 -16.06 -4.85 16.17
C SER A 19 -16.56 -4.28 14.85
N PHE A 20 -17.08 -3.06 14.84
CA PHE A 20 -17.57 -2.39 13.62
C PHE A 20 -16.45 -2.00 12.65
N LEU A 21 -15.27 -1.65 13.15
CA LEU A 21 -14.12 -1.31 12.29
C LEU A 21 -13.27 -2.54 11.93
N TYR A 22 -13.23 -3.61 12.70
CA TYR A 22 -12.29 -4.72 12.47
C TYR A 22 -12.92 -6.10 12.31
N LEU A 23 -14.26 -6.25 12.34
CA LEU A 23 -14.95 -7.39 11.73
C LEU A 23 -15.46 -6.98 10.34
N PRO A 24 -14.64 -7.06 9.27
CA PRO A 24 -15.21 -7.09 7.95
C PRO A 24 -16.07 -8.35 7.85
N GLN A 25 -17.30 -8.19 7.39
CA GLN A 25 -18.05 -9.29 6.79
C GLN A 25 -17.17 -9.88 5.70
N TRP A 26 -16.50 -10.99 6.00
CA TRP A 26 -15.88 -11.86 5.03
C TRP A 26 -17.00 -12.43 4.18
N ARG A 27 -17.42 -11.68 3.17
CA ARG A 27 -18.12 -12.31 2.05
C ARG A 27 -17.03 -13.03 1.29
N ALA A 28 -16.99 -14.36 1.47
CA ALA A 28 -16.37 -15.23 0.49
C ALA A 28 -16.88 -14.81 -0.91
N PRO A 29 -16.05 -14.90 -1.96
CA PRO A 29 -16.54 -14.65 -3.32
C PRO A 29 -17.79 -15.49 -3.53
N VAL A 30 -18.91 -14.81 -3.78
CA VAL A 30 -20.18 -15.50 -4.03
C VAL A 30 -20.03 -16.15 -5.39
N VAL A 31 -19.88 -17.47 -5.40
CA VAL A 31 -19.90 -18.27 -6.62
C VAL A 31 -21.32 -18.22 -7.15
N TYR A 32 -21.53 -17.51 -8.27
CA TYR A 32 -22.85 -17.29 -8.83
C TYR A 32 -23.24 -18.44 -9.76
N GLN A 33 -24.41 -19.04 -9.51
CA GLN A 33 -25.14 -19.89 -10.46
C GLN A 33 -26.27 -19.04 -11.08
N GLY A 34 -26.01 -18.46 -12.26
CA GLY A 34 -26.94 -17.61 -13.03
C GLY A 34 -26.28 -17.10 -14.31
N SER A 35 -27.00 -16.34 -15.16
CA SER A 35 -26.40 -15.67 -16.31
C SER A 35 -25.28 -14.74 -15.85
N GLN A 36 -24.08 -14.89 -16.43
CA GLN A 36 -22.89 -14.16 -15.96
C GLN A 36 -23.06 -12.65 -16.21
N LYS A 37 -23.08 -11.88 -15.13
CA LYS A 37 -23.06 -10.40 -15.12
C LYS A 37 -21.68 -9.89 -14.71
N TYR A 38 -21.36 -8.67 -15.15
CA TYR A 38 -20.03 -8.09 -15.03
C TYR A 38 -20.06 -6.70 -14.39
N PHE A 39 -18.99 -6.41 -13.65
CA PHE A 39 -18.63 -5.07 -13.18
C PHE A 39 -17.31 -4.65 -13.84
N THR A 40 -17.24 -3.44 -14.35
CA THR A 40 -16.05 -2.85 -14.99
C THR A 40 -15.95 -1.35 -14.70
N TRP A 41 -14.84 -0.72 -15.07
CA TRP A 41 -14.56 0.69 -14.84
C TRP A 41 -13.77 1.29 -16.00
N ASP A 42 -13.77 2.61 -16.12
CA ASP A 42 -12.90 3.31 -17.07
C ASP A 42 -11.54 3.62 -16.44
N ASN A 43 -10.47 3.45 -17.22
CA ASN A 43 -9.13 3.88 -16.83
C ASN A 43 -9.03 5.42 -16.93
N PRO A 44 -8.69 6.14 -15.84
CA PRO A 44 -8.50 7.59 -15.92
C PRO A 44 -7.31 7.95 -16.82
N ASP A 45 -7.43 8.99 -17.64
CA ASP A 45 -6.36 9.40 -18.57
C ASP A 45 -5.03 9.75 -17.88
N PHE A 46 -5.09 10.21 -16.63
CA PHE A 46 -3.91 10.54 -15.82
C PHE A 46 -3.33 9.35 -15.07
N ALA A 47 -4.03 8.22 -15.03
CA ALA A 47 -3.60 7.05 -14.27
C ALA A 47 -2.52 6.31 -15.06
N TYR A 48 -1.26 6.46 -14.66
CA TYR A 48 -0.18 5.59 -15.14
C TYR A 48 -0.34 4.16 -14.61
N PHE A 49 0.49 3.24 -15.11
CA PHE A 49 0.44 1.81 -14.82
C PHE A 49 0.13 1.48 -13.34
N ASN A 50 0.90 2.02 -12.39
CA ASN A 50 0.76 1.70 -10.97
C ASN A 50 -0.59 2.15 -10.38
N ASN A 51 -1.16 3.25 -10.87
CA ASN A 51 -2.48 3.72 -10.46
C ASN A 51 -3.57 2.77 -10.99
N GLN A 52 -3.44 2.32 -12.24
CA GLN A 52 -4.34 1.34 -12.82
C GLN A 52 -4.21 -0.03 -12.16
N PHE A 53 -3.01 -0.47 -11.76
CA PHE A 53 -2.86 -1.69 -10.97
C PHE A 53 -3.58 -1.56 -9.62
N LEU A 54 -3.48 -0.42 -8.94
CA LEU A 54 -4.23 -0.22 -7.69
C LEU A 54 -5.75 -0.29 -7.91
N LEU A 55 -6.27 0.21 -9.04
CA LEU A 55 -7.69 0.03 -9.42
C LEU A 55 -8.07 -1.45 -9.55
N HIS A 56 -7.25 -2.25 -10.23
CA HIS A 56 -7.47 -3.69 -10.35
C HIS A 56 -7.42 -4.38 -8.97
N LEU A 57 -6.42 -4.06 -8.17
CA LEU A 57 -6.30 -4.60 -6.82
C LEU A 57 -7.50 -4.21 -5.95
N SER A 58 -7.92 -2.95 -5.99
CA SER A 58 -9.08 -2.46 -5.25
C SER A 58 -10.38 -3.09 -5.73
N SER A 59 -10.53 -3.34 -7.04
CA SER A 59 -11.73 -3.98 -7.59
C SER A 59 -11.85 -5.43 -7.11
N ALA A 60 -10.73 -6.12 -6.96
CA ALA A 60 -10.70 -7.46 -6.38
C ALA A 60 -11.02 -7.49 -4.88
N VAL A 61 -10.47 -6.54 -4.10
CA VAL A 61 -10.61 -6.54 -2.63
C VAL A 61 -11.91 -5.88 -2.16
N LYS A 62 -12.36 -4.84 -2.87
CA LYS A 62 -13.53 -4.01 -2.56
C LYS A 62 -14.47 -3.96 -3.75
N ASN A 63 -14.81 -5.12 -4.30
CA ASN A 63 -15.79 -5.22 -5.38
C ASN A 63 -17.14 -4.61 -4.91
N PRO A 64 -17.62 -3.52 -5.53
CA PRO A 64 -18.90 -2.91 -5.15
C PRO A 64 -20.10 -3.79 -5.51
N LEU A 65 -19.94 -4.73 -6.45
CA LEU A 65 -20.97 -5.68 -6.89
C LEU A 65 -20.44 -7.13 -6.79
N PRO A 66 -20.33 -7.70 -5.57
CA PRO A 66 -19.72 -9.01 -5.35
C PRO A 66 -20.47 -10.19 -5.97
N ALA A 67 -21.69 -9.98 -6.47
CA ALA A 67 -22.46 -10.97 -7.23
C ALA A 67 -22.10 -11.01 -8.73
N ARG A 68 -21.26 -10.08 -9.20
CA ARG A 68 -20.82 -9.96 -10.59
C ARG A 68 -19.35 -10.34 -10.73
N ARG A 69 -18.98 -10.95 -11.87
CA ARG A 69 -17.56 -11.15 -12.22
C ARG A 69 -16.92 -9.81 -12.56
N LEU A 70 -15.61 -9.71 -12.35
CA LEU A 70 -14.84 -8.53 -12.74
C LEU A 70 -14.45 -8.65 -14.21
N LEU A 71 -14.74 -7.61 -14.99
CA LEU A 71 -14.23 -7.47 -16.35
C LEU A 71 -13.19 -6.35 -16.33
N SER A 72 -11.91 -6.71 -16.49
CA SER A 72 -10.84 -5.73 -16.56
C SER A 72 -10.99 -4.88 -17.83
N PRO A 73 -10.87 -3.55 -17.74
CA PRO A 73 -10.80 -2.69 -18.93
C PRO A 73 -9.43 -2.76 -19.64
N GLY A 74 -8.48 -3.57 -19.15
CA GLY A 74 -7.08 -3.58 -19.58
C GLY A 74 -6.25 -2.48 -18.91
N ILE A 75 -5.02 -2.33 -19.38
CA ILE A 75 -4.08 -1.28 -18.96
C ILE A 75 -3.89 -0.29 -20.10
N THR A 76 -4.34 0.94 -19.91
CA THR A 76 -4.17 2.03 -20.88
C THR A 76 -2.78 2.64 -20.70
N CYS A 77 -1.90 2.50 -21.69
CA CYS A 77 -0.65 3.24 -21.73
C CYS A 77 -0.86 4.60 -22.38
N PRO A 78 -0.75 5.72 -21.65
CA PRO A 78 -0.84 7.04 -22.26
C PRO A 78 0.37 7.33 -23.15
N ALA A 79 0.22 8.28 -24.08
CA ALA A 79 1.29 8.75 -24.96
C ALA A 79 2.37 9.55 -24.19
N VAL A 80 3.23 8.84 -23.47
CA VAL A 80 4.31 9.40 -22.62
C VAL A 80 5.56 8.52 -22.72
N ARG A 81 6.72 9.03 -22.26
CA ARG A 81 7.97 8.26 -22.12
C ARG A 81 8.43 7.58 -23.43
N GLY A 82 8.30 8.28 -24.56
CA GLY A 82 8.70 7.76 -25.88
C GLY A 82 7.62 6.91 -26.56
N VAL A 83 6.38 6.92 -26.05
CA VAL A 83 5.21 6.32 -26.71
C VAL A 83 4.38 7.40 -27.40
N ASP A 84 4.19 7.28 -28.71
CA ASP A 84 3.57 8.32 -29.54
C ASP A 84 2.04 8.42 -29.42
N LYS A 85 1.37 7.30 -29.10
CA LYS A 85 -0.10 7.21 -29.03
C LYS A 85 -0.55 6.40 -27.81
N SER A 86 -1.80 6.57 -27.41
CA SER A 86 -2.35 5.73 -26.34
C SER A 86 -2.54 4.30 -26.84
N HIS A 87 -2.09 3.32 -26.05
CA HIS A 87 -2.23 1.90 -26.35
C HIS A 87 -3.00 1.19 -25.25
N LEU A 88 -3.87 0.25 -25.61
CA LEU A 88 -4.54 -0.61 -24.65
C LEU A 88 -3.85 -1.97 -24.59
N ILE A 89 -3.35 -2.34 -23.42
CA ILE A 89 -2.77 -3.65 -23.15
C ILE A 89 -3.82 -4.53 -22.45
N PRO A 90 -4.16 -5.71 -22.98
CA PRO A 90 -4.96 -6.69 -22.24
C PRO A 90 -4.33 -7.01 -20.88
N VAL A 91 -5.15 -7.09 -19.83
CA VAL A 91 -4.62 -7.38 -18.47
C VAL A 91 -3.87 -8.72 -18.39
N THR A 92 -4.23 -9.68 -19.25
CA THR A 92 -3.60 -11.00 -19.35
C THR A 92 -2.22 -10.98 -20.01
N ASP A 93 -1.87 -9.92 -20.74
CA ASP A 93 -0.49 -9.73 -21.23
C ASP A 93 0.45 -9.34 -20.08
N VAL A 94 -0.11 -8.78 -19.00
CA VAL A 94 0.61 -8.27 -17.84
C VAL A 94 0.62 -9.26 -16.68
N PHE A 95 -0.55 -9.82 -16.38
CA PHE A 95 -0.76 -10.73 -15.25
C PHE A 95 -1.26 -12.09 -15.73
N ASP A 96 -0.83 -13.14 -15.04
CA ASP A 96 -1.25 -14.50 -15.34
C ASP A 96 -2.75 -14.70 -15.10
N ALA A 97 -3.40 -15.41 -16.03
CA ALA A 97 -4.84 -15.61 -16.02
C ALA A 97 -5.32 -16.38 -14.77
N SER A 98 -4.55 -17.36 -14.29
CA SER A 98 -4.97 -18.20 -13.16
C SER A 98 -5.09 -17.41 -11.86
N GLY A 99 -4.20 -16.43 -11.66
CA GLY A 99 -4.24 -15.52 -10.53
C GLY A 99 -5.41 -14.54 -10.61
N LEU A 100 -5.66 -13.99 -11.80
CA LEU A 100 -6.80 -13.10 -12.07
C LEU A 100 -8.15 -13.82 -11.86
N GLU A 101 -8.29 -15.06 -12.31
CA GLU A 101 -9.52 -15.84 -12.15
C GLU A 101 -9.86 -16.11 -10.69
N GLN A 102 -8.86 -16.39 -9.84
CA GLN A 102 -9.04 -16.54 -8.40
C GLN A 102 -9.51 -15.24 -7.71
N LEU A 103 -9.17 -14.08 -8.30
CA LEU A 103 -9.62 -12.77 -7.87
C LEU A 103 -11.02 -12.39 -8.40
N GLY A 104 -11.65 -13.29 -9.18
CA GLY A 104 -12.98 -13.10 -9.73
C GLY A 104 -13.02 -12.42 -11.10
N TYR A 105 -11.86 -12.22 -11.75
CA TYR A 105 -11.80 -11.71 -13.11
C TYR A 105 -12.23 -12.76 -14.15
N ASP A 106 -12.82 -12.28 -15.23
CA ASP A 106 -12.94 -13.04 -16.48
C ASP A 106 -11.76 -12.73 -17.38
N THR A 107 -11.08 -13.78 -17.83
CA THR A 107 -9.82 -13.76 -18.58
C THR A 107 -10.01 -14.23 -20.02
N ARG A 108 -11.22 -14.65 -20.40
CA ARG A 108 -11.51 -15.19 -21.73
C ARG A 108 -11.55 -14.04 -22.76
N PRO A 109 -10.68 -14.05 -23.80
CA PRO A 109 -10.62 -12.95 -24.76
C PRO A 109 -11.97 -12.66 -25.46
N GLN A 110 -12.68 -13.71 -25.87
CA GLN A 110 -14.01 -13.60 -26.48
C GLN A 110 -15.06 -12.89 -25.61
N VAL A 111 -14.93 -12.90 -24.28
CA VAL A 111 -15.91 -12.24 -23.40
C VAL A 111 -15.79 -10.72 -23.53
N ALA A 112 -14.58 -10.17 -23.56
CA ALA A 112 -14.38 -8.74 -23.73
C ALA A 112 -14.94 -8.25 -25.08
N THR A 113 -14.73 -9.02 -26.15
CA THR A 113 -15.29 -8.73 -27.48
C THR A 113 -16.81 -8.81 -27.49
N ASN A 114 -17.39 -9.89 -26.94
CA ASN A 114 -18.84 -10.11 -26.96
C ASN A 114 -19.61 -9.13 -26.07
N LEU A 115 -18.97 -8.55 -25.07
CA LEU A 115 -19.58 -7.58 -24.16
C LEU A 115 -19.54 -6.14 -24.68
N HIS A 116 -18.92 -5.88 -25.84
CA HIS A 116 -18.86 -4.53 -26.41
C HIS A 116 -20.26 -3.95 -26.66
N ASP A 117 -21.18 -4.78 -27.14
CA ASP A 117 -22.57 -4.40 -27.44
C ASP A 117 -23.58 -4.88 -26.38
N ALA A 118 -23.10 -5.37 -25.22
CA ALA A 118 -23.96 -5.87 -24.17
C ALA A 118 -24.72 -4.73 -23.48
N PRO A 119 -25.97 -4.95 -23.01
CA PRO A 119 -26.70 -3.99 -22.21
C PRO A 119 -25.86 -3.55 -21.00
N THR A 120 -25.53 -2.25 -20.96
CA THR A 120 -24.57 -1.68 -20.01
C THR A 120 -25.19 -0.50 -19.26
N LEU A 121 -25.25 -0.60 -17.93
CA LEU A 121 -25.54 0.54 -17.06
C LEU A 121 -24.25 1.33 -16.84
N VAL A 122 -24.22 2.57 -17.33
CA VAL A 122 -23.10 3.48 -17.14
C VAL A 122 -23.40 4.41 -15.97
N VAL A 123 -22.53 4.43 -14.96
CA VAL A 123 -22.66 5.29 -13.77
C VAL A 123 -21.45 6.20 -13.63
N ASN A 124 -21.64 7.39 -13.07
CA ASN A 124 -20.57 8.39 -12.96
C ASN A 124 -19.97 8.50 -11.56
N TYR A 125 -20.69 8.03 -10.53
CA TYR A 125 -20.27 8.14 -9.14
C TYR A 125 -20.33 6.80 -8.43
N THR A 126 -19.38 6.53 -7.52
CA THR A 126 -19.35 5.24 -6.80
C THR A 126 -20.61 4.99 -5.96
N ARG A 127 -21.31 6.05 -5.52
CA ARG A 127 -22.59 5.95 -4.79
C ARG A 127 -23.77 5.45 -5.65
N GLN A 128 -23.63 5.51 -6.97
CA GLN A 128 -24.65 5.06 -7.93
C GLN A 128 -24.46 3.58 -8.31
N ILE A 129 -23.35 2.95 -7.91
CA ILE A 129 -23.12 1.54 -8.18
C ILE A 129 -24.12 0.73 -7.36
N ALA A 130 -25.05 0.08 -8.05
CA ALA A 130 -26.04 -0.82 -7.48
C ALA A 130 -26.23 -2.03 -8.42
N GLU A 131 -26.76 -3.13 -7.87
CA GLU A 131 -27.14 -4.27 -8.70
C GLU A 131 -28.26 -3.86 -9.65
N ALA A 132 -28.12 -4.20 -10.93
CA ALA A 132 -29.03 -3.79 -12.00
C ALA A 132 -29.39 -4.97 -12.93
N GLN A 133 -30.35 -4.80 -13.84
CA GLN A 133 -30.73 -5.89 -14.75
C GLN A 133 -29.71 -6.08 -15.87
N GLU A 134 -29.03 -4.99 -16.24
CA GLU A 134 -28.00 -4.89 -17.26
C GLU A 134 -26.88 -5.90 -17.01
N GLN A 135 -26.40 -6.48 -18.11
CA GLN A 135 -25.35 -7.49 -18.08
C GLN A 135 -24.04 -6.89 -17.56
N VAL A 136 -23.76 -5.63 -17.90
CA VAL A 136 -22.56 -4.90 -17.46
C VAL A 136 -22.97 -3.67 -16.64
N VAL A 137 -22.29 -3.44 -15.52
CA VAL A 137 -22.30 -2.14 -14.82
C VAL A 137 -20.90 -1.55 -14.97
N ARG A 138 -20.82 -0.37 -15.59
CA ARG A 138 -19.56 0.34 -15.84
C ARG A 138 -19.55 1.66 -15.07
N ILE A 139 -18.52 1.88 -14.26
CA ILE A 139 -18.27 3.19 -13.63
C ILE A 139 -17.29 4.02 -14.46
N THR A 140 -17.69 5.23 -14.81
CA THR A 140 -16.86 6.20 -15.53
C THR A 140 -15.96 6.99 -14.56
N ALA A 141 -14.96 7.70 -15.12
CA ALA A 141 -13.97 8.44 -14.34
C ALA A 141 -14.10 10.00 -14.26
N PRO A 142 -15.27 10.67 -14.45
CA PRO A 142 -15.29 12.13 -14.66
C PRO A 142 -15.14 13.00 -13.40
N THR A 143 -15.68 12.66 -12.21
CA THR A 143 -15.45 13.41 -10.95
C THR A 143 -15.82 12.59 -9.71
N GLU A 144 -15.12 12.80 -8.58
CA GLU A 144 -15.06 11.86 -7.42
C GLU A 144 -14.75 10.42 -7.86
N SER A 145 -13.70 10.33 -8.68
CA SER A 145 -13.31 9.13 -9.42
C SER A 145 -13.35 7.87 -8.56
N TYR A 146 -13.87 6.78 -9.14
CA TYR A 146 -13.70 5.42 -8.59
C TYR A 146 -12.26 5.18 -8.13
N TRP A 147 -11.30 5.69 -8.93
CA TRP A 147 -9.90 5.74 -8.58
C TRP A 147 -9.59 6.39 -7.23
N GLN A 148 -10.01 7.63 -6.99
CA GLN A 148 -9.73 8.32 -5.74
C GLN A 148 -10.25 7.54 -4.53
N ARG A 149 -11.48 6.99 -4.63
CA ARG A 149 -12.05 6.16 -3.57
C ARG A 149 -11.27 4.85 -3.38
N SER A 150 -10.83 4.21 -4.45
CA SER A 150 -9.96 3.03 -4.41
C SER A 150 -8.61 3.32 -3.77
N ALA A 151 -7.97 4.43 -4.16
CA ALA A 151 -6.69 4.89 -3.61
C ALA A 151 -6.78 5.17 -2.11
N PHE A 152 -7.77 5.96 -1.68
CA PHE A 152 -7.99 6.22 -0.26
C PHE A 152 -8.33 4.94 0.52
N GLY A 153 -9.19 4.09 -0.03
CA GLY A 153 -9.57 2.81 0.56
C GLY A 153 -8.35 1.90 0.76
N PHE A 154 -7.50 1.79 -0.26
CA PHE A 154 -6.25 1.05 -0.21
C PHE A 154 -5.29 1.61 0.83
N VAL A 155 -4.94 2.90 0.76
CA VAL A 155 -3.98 3.50 1.69
C VAL A 155 -4.44 3.33 3.13
N ARG A 156 -5.71 3.63 3.39
CA ARG A 156 -6.32 3.50 4.73
C ARG A 156 -6.28 2.05 5.23
N ASP A 157 -6.80 1.11 4.44
CA ASP A 157 -6.98 -0.27 4.90
C ASP A 157 -5.65 -1.06 4.87
N ALA A 158 -4.72 -0.74 3.97
CA ALA A 158 -3.49 -1.50 3.78
C ALA A 158 -2.29 -1.00 4.60
N PHE A 159 -2.20 0.31 4.90
CA PHE A 159 -1.03 0.89 5.57
C PHE A 159 -1.35 1.63 6.87
N ILE A 160 -2.55 2.18 7.00
CA ILE A 160 -2.93 2.95 8.20
C ILE A 160 -3.63 2.08 9.25
N LEU A 161 -4.49 1.16 8.81
CA LEU A 161 -5.26 0.28 9.70
C LEU A 161 -4.63 -1.12 9.78
N PRO A 162 -3.91 -1.47 10.86
CA PRO A 162 -3.00 -2.62 10.88
C PRO A 162 -3.68 -3.99 10.67
N PHE A 163 -4.97 -4.13 11.02
CA PHE A 163 -5.70 -5.39 10.88
C PHE A 163 -6.50 -5.53 9.58
N ARG A 164 -6.47 -4.52 8.71
CA ARG A 164 -7.21 -4.52 7.44
C ARG A 164 -6.34 -4.81 6.22
N ALA A 165 -5.04 -4.98 6.39
CA ALA A 165 -4.09 -5.20 5.30
C ALA A 165 -4.17 -6.60 4.69
N ALA A 166 -4.61 -7.62 5.45
CA ALA A 166 -4.54 -9.02 5.02
C ALA A 166 -5.26 -9.32 3.69
N PRO A 167 -6.49 -8.85 3.42
CA PRO A 167 -7.15 -9.05 2.13
C PRO A 167 -6.38 -8.43 0.97
N TRP A 168 -5.80 -7.24 1.17
CA TRP A 168 -5.00 -6.54 0.17
C TRP A 168 -3.70 -7.28 -0.14
N ARG A 169 -2.99 -7.76 0.89
CA ARG A 169 -1.79 -8.58 0.72
C ARG A 169 -2.10 -9.87 -0.02
N LYS A 170 -3.15 -10.60 0.40
CA LYS A 170 -3.55 -11.86 -0.25
C LYS A 170 -3.88 -11.64 -1.73
N ALA A 171 -4.67 -10.61 -2.03
CA ALA A 171 -5.03 -10.29 -3.40
C ALA A 171 -3.80 -9.87 -4.24
N ALA A 172 -2.91 -9.06 -3.67
CA ALA A 172 -1.71 -8.60 -4.37
C ALA A 172 -0.73 -9.74 -4.73
N GLN A 173 -0.71 -10.84 -3.97
CA GLN A 173 0.06 -12.05 -4.32
C GLN A 173 -0.53 -12.82 -5.51
N LEU A 174 -1.84 -12.70 -5.75
CA LEU A 174 -2.51 -13.35 -6.87
C LEU A 174 -2.37 -12.57 -8.19
N PHE A 175 -1.89 -11.32 -8.14
CA PHE A 175 -1.43 -10.61 -9.33
C PHE A 175 0.01 -11.02 -9.68
N THR A 176 0.15 -12.28 -10.08
CA THR A 176 1.39 -12.85 -10.64
C THR A 176 1.58 -12.34 -12.06
N LEU A 177 2.83 -12.05 -12.45
CA LEU A 177 3.11 -11.56 -13.80
C LEU A 177 2.90 -12.66 -14.85
N SER A 178 2.62 -12.24 -16.08
CA SER A 178 2.66 -13.14 -17.23
C SER A 178 4.07 -13.72 -17.42
N THR A 179 4.16 -14.91 -18.04
CA THR A 179 5.43 -15.64 -18.22
C THR A 179 6.57 -14.79 -18.79
N PRO A 180 6.38 -13.98 -19.85
CA PRO A 180 7.45 -13.15 -20.40
C PRO A 180 7.94 -12.08 -19.41
N LEU A 181 7.00 -11.43 -18.70
CA LEU A 181 7.35 -10.38 -17.73
C LEU A 181 8.00 -10.95 -16.48
N ASP A 182 7.55 -12.10 -15.99
CA ASP A 182 8.18 -12.80 -14.86
C ASP A 182 9.62 -13.22 -15.20
N ALA A 183 9.83 -13.76 -16.40
CA ALA A 183 11.16 -14.11 -16.89
C ALA A 183 12.09 -12.89 -16.97
N CYS A 184 11.60 -11.74 -17.46
CA CYS A 184 12.38 -10.50 -17.42
C CYS A 184 12.68 -10.07 -15.97
N VAL A 185 11.69 -10.09 -15.06
CA VAL A 185 11.90 -9.71 -13.65
C VAL A 185 12.96 -10.57 -12.99
N ASN A 186 13.00 -11.87 -13.28
CA ASN A 186 14.00 -12.80 -12.75
C ASN A 186 15.42 -12.48 -13.23
N ASP A 187 15.55 -11.92 -14.43
CA ASP A 187 16.83 -11.48 -15.03
C ASP A 187 17.33 -10.12 -14.50
N MET A 188 16.48 -9.35 -13.82
CA MET A 188 16.88 -8.07 -13.23
C MET A 188 17.81 -8.31 -12.04
N LEU A 189 19.09 -7.90 -12.16
CA LEU A 189 20.11 -7.92 -11.11
C LEU A 189 20.06 -9.18 -10.21
N PRO A 190 20.08 -10.40 -10.77
CA PRO A 190 19.68 -11.64 -10.08
C PRO A 190 20.53 -11.93 -8.85
N ASP A 191 21.82 -11.59 -8.90
CA ASP A 191 22.78 -11.85 -7.81
C ASP A 191 22.88 -10.70 -6.80
N ILE A 192 22.30 -9.54 -7.11
CA ILE A 192 22.40 -8.33 -6.30
C ILE A 192 21.09 -8.06 -5.55
N LEU A 193 19.94 -8.08 -6.25
CA LEU A 193 18.65 -7.73 -5.65
C LEU A 193 18.35 -8.55 -4.40
N PRO A 194 18.44 -9.89 -4.40
CA PRO A 194 18.12 -10.71 -3.23
C PRO A 194 18.92 -10.41 -1.96
N LYS A 195 20.05 -9.70 -2.06
CA LYS A 195 20.88 -9.27 -0.91
C LYS A 195 20.89 -7.75 -0.72
N ALA A 196 20.25 -6.99 -1.60
CA ALA A 196 20.30 -5.53 -1.59
C ALA A 196 19.23 -4.90 -0.69
N LEU A 197 19.51 -3.67 -0.26
CA LEU A 197 18.48 -2.72 0.13
C LEU A 197 17.98 -2.02 -1.13
N ALA A 198 16.71 -2.21 -1.46
CA ALA A 198 16.03 -1.49 -2.52
C ALA A 198 15.49 -0.15 -2.00
N LEU A 199 15.71 0.90 -2.78
CA LEU A 199 15.31 2.27 -2.47
C LEU A 199 14.47 2.80 -3.63
N HIS A 200 13.23 3.23 -3.36
CA HIS A 200 12.42 3.92 -4.36
C HIS A 200 12.26 5.40 -4.01
N ILE A 201 12.95 6.26 -4.76
CA ILE A 201 12.97 7.72 -4.59
C ILE A 201 12.05 8.32 -5.65
N ARG A 202 10.97 8.97 -5.20
CA ARG A 202 10.02 9.69 -6.06
C ARG A 202 10.25 11.19 -5.92
N THR A 203 10.69 11.87 -6.98
CA THR A 203 10.95 13.31 -7.00
C THR A 203 9.88 14.11 -7.77
N TRP A 204 9.14 13.49 -8.68
CA TRP A 204 8.01 14.10 -9.39
C TRP A 204 6.77 14.22 -8.51
N PRO A 205 5.74 14.95 -8.96
CA PRO A 205 4.46 15.04 -8.24
C PRO A 205 3.90 13.68 -7.81
N SER A 206 3.45 13.64 -6.55
CA SER A 206 2.90 12.44 -5.91
C SER A 206 1.74 11.86 -6.72
N ASP A 207 1.66 10.54 -6.81
CA ASP A 207 0.55 9.86 -7.51
C ASP A 207 -0.78 10.00 -6.72
N LEU A 208 -0.68 10.29 -5.41
CA LEU A 208 -1.79 10.64 -4.52
C LEU A 208 -2.07 12.16 -4.47
N SER A 209 -1.48 12.95 -5.37
CA SER A 209 -1.72 14.40 -5.44
C SER A 209 -3.08 14.77 -6.07
N PHE A 210 -3.86 13.79 -6.54
CA PHE A 210 -5.23 13.96 -7.09
C PHE A 210 -5.38 15.15 -8.05
N GLY A 211 -4.49 15.26 -9.04
CA GLY A 211 -4.55 16.31 -10.06
C GLY A 211 -3.76 17.57 -9.72
N GLN A 212 -2.99 17.57 -8.63
CA GLN A 212 -2.12 18.70 -8.28
C GLN A 212 -0.75 18.58 -8.94
N LYS A 213 -0.24 19.71 -9.44
CA LYS A 213 1.04 19.80 -10.15
C LYS A 213 2.24 19.98 -9.21
N ASP A 214 2.01 20.27 -7.93
CA ASP A 214 3.07 20.53 -6.95
C ASP A 214 3.54 19.23 -6.27
N PRO A 215 4.82 18.82 -6.41
CA PRO A 215 5.36 17.68 -5.70
C PRO A 215 5.37 17.83 -4.18
N CYS A 216 5.27 19.06 -3.66
CA CYS A 216 5.41 19.37 -2.24
C CYS A 216 4.17 19.91 -1.54
N HIS A 217 3.01 19.72 -2.14
CA HIS A 217 1.80 20.40 -1.66
C HIS A 217 1.44 20.13 -0.18
N GLN A 218 1.04 21.19 0.52
CA GLN A 218 0.65 21.22 1.95
C GLN A 218 -0.80 20.82 2.30
N ASN A 219 -1.70 20.59 1.32
CA ASN A 219 -3.14 20.37 1.52
C ASN A 219 -3.56 18.90 1.61
N GLU A 220 -2.62 18.01 1.92
CA GLU A 220 -2.87 16.58 2.11
C GLU A 220 -3.67 16.30 3.38
N VAL A 221 -4.08 15.04 3.61
CA VAL A 221 -4.59 14.60 4.92
C VAL A 221 -3.61 15.10 5.99
N PRO A 222 -3.94 16.14 6.78
CA PRO A 222 -2.93 16.98 7.44
C PRO A 222 -2.04 16.24 8.45
N VAL A 223 -2.48 15.05 8.85
CA VAL A 223 -1.76 14.17 9.76
C VAL A 223 -0.67 13.38 9.05
N LEU A 224 -0.89 12.91 7.81
CA LEU A 224 0.05 12.02 7.11
C LEU A 224 1.34 12.72 6.68
N ARG A 225 1.30 14.03 6.39
CA ARG A 225 2.51 14.83 6.08
C ARG A 225 3.51 14.89 7.24
N ASN A 226 3.05 14.75 8.47
CA ASN A 226 3.90 14.74 9.67
C ASN A 226 4.52 13.35 9.92
N VAL A 227 3.95 12.33 9.27
CA VAL A 227 4.33 10.92 9.43
C VAL A 227 5.26 10.52 8.29
N PHE A 228 4.92 10.79 7.04
CA PHE A 228 5.72 10.34 5.89
C PHE A 228 6.38 11.51 5.19
N GLY A 229 7.69 11.43 5.01
CA GLY A 229 8.44 12.43 4.27
C GLY A 229 8.00 12.47 2.80
N LYS A 230 7.79 13.67 2.26
CA LYS A 230 7.45 13.91 0.86
C LYS A 230 8.44 14.84 0.16
N CYS A 231 8.98 15.82 0.89
CA CYS A 231 9.77 16.91 0.35
C CYS A 231 11.00 17.23 1.16
N GLU A 232 11.84 18.11 0.60
CA GLU A 232 13.09 18.59 1.19
C GLU A 232 14.05 17.45 1.52
N TRP A 233 14.03 16.39 0.71
CA TRP A 233 14.99 15.31 0.86
C TRP A 233 16.36 15.81 0.44
N THR A 234 17.36 15.57 1.29
CA THR A 234 18.76 15.72 0.93
C THR A 234 19.37 14.33 0.72
N GLY A 235 20.50 14.24 0.02
CA GLY A 235 21.20 12.95 -0.10
C GLY A 235 21.62 12.40 1.28
N SER A 236 21.94 13.27 2.24
CA SER A 236 22.16 12.89 3.64
C SER A 236 20.91 12.30 4.31
N TYR A 237 19.74 12.88 4.11
CA TYR A 237 18.48 12.36 4.64
C TYR A 237 18.16 10.97 4.08
N LEU A 238 18.35 10.77 2.78
CA LEU A 238 18.17 9.46 2.15
C LEU A 238 19.19 8.44 2.67
N TYR A 239 20.45 8.85 2.82
CA TYR A 239 21.51 8.01 3.35
C TYR A 239 21.25 7.59 4.81
N ASP A 240 20.69 8.47 5.64
CA ASP A 240 20.28 8.12 7.00
C ASP A 240 19.17 7.06 7.02
N ASN A 241 18.21 7.13 6.09
CA ASN A 241 17.20 6.09 5.92
C ASN A 241 17.82 4.75 5.47
N VAL A 242 18.81 4.77 4.57
CA VAL A 242 19.57 3.58 4.18
C VAL A 242 20.26 2.96 5.40
N LYS A 243 20.99 3.76 6.21
CA LYS A 243 21.67 3.28 7.42
C LYS A 243 20.73 2.60 8.41
N ARG A 244 19.49 3.09 8.55
CA ARG A 244 18.49 2.50 9.45
C ARG A 244 17.95 1.15 8.97
N ALA A 245 17.88 0.96 7.66
CA ALA A 245 17.25 -0.23 7.07
C ALA A 245 18.25 -1.31 6.61
N GLN A 246 19.52 -0.95 6.40
CA GLN A 246 20.56 -1.89 5.97
C GLN A 246 20.93 -2.91 7.07
N LEU A 247 21.34 -4.11 6.67
CA LEU A 247 21.86 -5.14 7.59
C LEU A 247 23.29 -4.86 8.04
N ASN A 248 24.09 -4.34 7.14
CA ASN A 248 25.51 -4.11 7.32
C ASN A 248 25.95 -2.93 6.43
N SER A 249 27.16 -2.41 6.67
CA SER A 249 27.69 -1.26 5.94
C SER A 249 27.92 -1.51 4.45
N GLU A 250 28.21 -2.76 4.08
CA GLU A 250 28.57 -3.17 2.72
C GLU A 250 27.36 -3.60 1.88
N GLN A 251 26.15 -3.54 2.43
CA GLN A 251 24.96 -4.00 1.73
C GLN A 251 24.78 -3.19 0.43
N PRO A 252 24.64 -3.84 -0.74
CA PRO A 252 24.36 -3.15 -1.99
C PRO A 252 23.06 -2.37 -1.91
N VAL A 253 23.00 -1.20 -2.54
CA VAL A 253 21.80 -0.36 -2.56
C VAL A 253 21.31 -0.22 -4.00
N VAL A 254 20.13 -0.77 -4.28
CA VAL A 254 19.50 -0.68 -5.59
C VAL A 254 18.53 0.50 -5.57
N ILE A 255 18.74 1.49 -6.44
CA ILE A 255 17.97 2.73 -6.49
C ILE A 255 17.05 2.70 -7.72
N ALA A 256 15.75 2.79 -7.46
CA ALA A 256 14.71 3.09 -8.43
C ALA A 256 14.27 4.56 -8.25
N THR A 257 14.37 5.35 -9.31
CA THR A 257 14.01 6.78 -9.26
C THR A 257 13.60 7.29 -10.63
N ASP A 258 12.75 8.32 -10.60
CA ASP A 258 12.29 9.09 -11.74
C ASP A 258 13.24 10.22 -12.15
N ASP A 259 14.26 10.53 -11.34
CA ASP A 259 15.27 11.55 -11.65
C ASP A 259 16.67 11.13 -11.15
N ARG A 260 17.42 10.42 -12.01
CA ARG A 260 18.76 9.91 -11.67
C ARG A 260 19.82 11.01 -11.55
N GLU A 261 19.65 12.09 -12.31
CA GLU A 261 20.61 13.19 -12.39
C GLU A 261 20.34 14.28 -11.33
N GLY A 262 19.19 14.22 -10.66
CA GLY A 262 18.83 15.11 -9.57
C GLY A 262 19.90 15.17 -8.48
N GLU A 263 20.16 16.38 -7.98
CA GLU A 263 21.20 16.67 -6.98
C GLU A 263 21.12 15.76 -5.75
N ILE A 264 19.90 15.49 -5.29
CA ILE A 264 19.60 14.64 -4.13
C ILE A 264 20.08 13.20 -4.35
N VAL A 265 19.86 12.65 -5.55
CA VAL A 265 20.27 11.28 -5.92
C VAL A 265 21.77 11.22 -6.09
N ARG A 266 22.38 12.22 -6.72
CA ARG A 266 23.84 12.31 -6.89
C ARG A 266 24.58 12.40 -5.54
N ASP A 267 24.11 13.22 -4.60
CA ASP A 267 24.68 13.29 -3.25
C ASP A 267 24.53 11.94 -2.51
N LEU A 268 23.39 11.27 -2.64
CA LEU A 268 23.20 9.93 -2.08
C LEU A 268 24.20 8.92 -2.68
N VAL A 269 24.32 8.86 -4.01
CA VAL A 269 25.24 7.93 -4.69
C VAL A 269 26.68 8.15 -4.22
N LYS A 270 27.09 9.41 -4.06
CA LYS A 270 28.42 9.76 -3.55
C LYS A 270 28.64 9.25 -2.11
N ARG A 271 27.61 9.32 -1.25
CA ARG A 271 27.64 8.81 0.13
C ARG A 271 27.61 7.28 0.23
N LEU A 272 27.03 6.61 -0.77
CA LEU A 272 26.96 5.16 -0.84
C LEU A 272 28.29 4.51 -1.28
N ASP A 273 29.24 5.32 -1.75
CA ASP A 273 30.63 4.92 -2.03
C ASP A 273 30.74 3.62 -2.85
N GLY A 274 30.21 3.63 -4.07
CA GLY A 274 30.28 2.49 -4.98
C GLY A 274 29.30 1.35 -4.70
N ARG A 275 28.48 1.40 -3.65
CA ARG A 275 27.40 0.41 -3.38
C ARG A 275 26.11 0.64 -4.16
N ALA A 276 25.93 1.83 -4.73
CA ALA A 276 24.73 2.20 -5.47
C ALA A 276 24.65 1.47 -6.82
N ARG A 277 23.46 0.96 -7.16
CA ARG A 277 23.14 0.34 -8.45
C ARG A 277 21.80 0.88 -8.93
N PHE A 278 21.71 1.30 -10.19
CA PHE A 278 20.43 1.61 -10.81
C PHE A 278 19.90 0.39 -11.55
N MET A 279 18.58 0.24 -11.57
CA MET A 279 17.95 -0.81 -12.37
C MET A 279 17.71 -0.32 -13.79
N GLU A 280 17.99 -1.18 -14.77
CA GLU A 280 17.68 -0.98 -16.18
C GLU A 280 17.30 -2.33 -16.79
N MET A 281 16.45 -2.31 -17.82
CA MET A 281 16.17 -3.52 -18.59
C MET A 281 17.47 -4.01 -19.23
N THR A 282 17.87 -5.23 -18.88
CA THR A 282 18.96 -5.95 -19.56
C THR A 282 18.57 -6.23 -21.00
N ASP A 283 19.55 -6.42 -21.89
CA ASP A 283 19.25 -6.77 -23.28
C ASP A 283 18.50 -8.11 -23.36
N LYS A 284 18.81 -9.05 -22.47
CA LYS A 284 18.05 -10.30 -22.35
C LYS A 284 16.59 -10.07 -21.95
N CYS A 285 16.29 -9.20 -20.98
CA CYS A 285 14.91 -8.83 -20.67
C CYS A 285 14.21 -8.18 -21.88
N LYS A 286 14.88 -7.27 -22.59
CA LYS A 286 14.31 -6.63 -23.78
C LYS A 286 13.95 -7.66 -24.85
N GLU A 287 14.85 -8.61 -25.13
CA GLU A 287 14.59 -9.67 -26.11
C GLU A 287 13.45 -10.61 -25.68
N ILE A 288 13.31 -10.93 -24.39
CA ILE A 288 12.16 -11.71 -23.88
C ILE A 288 10.84 -10.98 -24.17
N VAL A 289 10.78 -9.67 -23.93
CA VAL A 289 9.57 -8.87 -24.20
C VAL A 289 9.29 -8.81 -25.70
N LYS A 290 10.31 -8.59 -26.53
CA LYS A 290 10.17 -8.55 -28.00
C LYS A 290 9.66 -9.88 -28.55
N GLN A 291 10.21 -11.01 -28.11
CA GLN A 291 9.78 -12.34 -28.59
C GLN A 291 8.32 -12.66 -28.26
N ALA A 292 7.73 -12.01 -27.25
CA ALA A 292 6.34 -12.22 -26.86
C ALA A 292 5.33 -11.39 -27.67
N HIS A 293 5.79 -10.45 -28.51
CA HIS A 293 4.93 -9.48 -29.17
C HIS A 293 5.29 -9.32 -30.67
N PRO A 294 4.43 -8.69 -31.49
CA PRO A 294 4.77 -8.32 -32.86
C PRO A 294 5.84 -7.21 -32.90
N GLU A 295 6.66 -7.18 -33.96
CA GLU A 295 7.76 -6.21 -34.14
C GLU A 295 7.30 -4.74 -34.05
N ALA A 296 6.11 -4.45 -34.59
CA ALA A 296 5.49 -3.13 -34.51
C ALA A 296 5.20 -2.66 -33.07
N GLU A 297 5.26 -3.56 -32.08
CA GLU A 297 4.96 -3.25 -30.68
C GLU A 297 6.17 -3.14 -29.77
N PHE A 298 7.37 -3.46 -30.26
CA PHE A 298 8.57 -3.61 -29.41
C PHE A 298 8.87 -2.38 -28.56
N GLU A 299 9.06 -1.22 -29.20
CA GLU A 299 9.52 -0.02 -28.50
C GLU A 299 8.51 0.46 -27.45
N TRP A 300 7.22 0.53 -27.82
CA TRP A 300 6.21 1.00 -26.87
C TRP A 300 5.94 -0.01 -25.76
N ARG A 301 5.98 -1.33 -26.01
CA ARG A 301 5.85 -2.36 -24.96
C ARG A 301 7.00 -2.29 -23.97
N LEU A 302 8.24 -2.13 -24.44
CA LEU A 302 9.42 -1.99 -23.58
C LEU A 302 9.29 -0.77 -22.65
N ALA A 303 8.94 0.39 -23.21
CA ALA A 303 8.72 1.61 -22.43
C ALA A 303 7.57 1.45 -21.42
N THR A 304 6.50 0.75 -21.82
CA THR A 304 5.28 0.59 -21.02
C THR A 304 5.43 -0.41 -19.89
N TYR A 305 6.18 -1.51 -20.10
CA TYR A 305 6.35 -2.55 -19.09
C TYR A 305 7.41 -2.24 -18.04
N TRP A 306 8.29 -1.26 -18.29
CA TRP A 306 9.32 -0.89 -17.33
C TRP A 306 8.79 -0.65 -15.90
N PRO A 307 7.74 0.14 -15.66
CA PRO A 307 7.25 0.40 -14.31
C PRO A 307 6.80 -0.86 -13.55
N ILE A 308 6.20 -1.84 -14.22
CA ILE A 308 5.75 -3.08 -13.56
C ILE A 308 6.90 -4.07 -13.35
N ILE A 309 7.84 -4.12 -14.28
CA ILE A 309 9.06 -4.91 -14.12
C ILE A 309 9.87 -4.35 -12.95
N GLU A 310 10.08 -3.04 -12.90
CA GLU A 310 10.78 -2.35 -11.82
C GLU A 310 10.08 -2.59 -10.47
N ALA A 311 8.77 -2.31 -10.38
CA ALA A 311 8.00 -2.52 -9.16
C ALA A 311 8.05 -3.99 -8.70
N THR A 312 7.94 -4.96 -9.62
CA THR A 312 7.95 -6.38 -9.24
C THR A 312 9.34 -6.85 -8.82
N ALA A 313 10.40 -6.43 -9.52
CA ALA A 313 11.78 -6.77 -9.17
C ALA A 313 12.18 -6.23 -7.79
N LEU A 314 11.72 -5.03 -7.39
CA LEU A 314 11.95 -4.49 -6.05
C LEU A 314 11.31 -5.34 -4.92
N THR A 315 10.32 -6.20 -5.23
CA THR A 315 9.76 -7.11 -4.22
C THR A 315 10.73 -8.22 -3.80
N ARG A 316 11.74 -8.52 -4.63
CA ARG A 316 12.76 -9.55 -4.39
C ARG A 316 13.90 -9.07 -3.48
N ALA A 317 13.98 -7.78 -3.17
CA ALA A 317 15.06 -7.23 -2.38
C ALA A 317 15.04 -7.71 -0.92
N GLU A 318 16.21 -7.80 -0.27
CA GLU A 318 16.31 -8.16 1.15
C GLU A 318 15.65 -7.12 2.06
N SER A 319 15.69 -5.85 1.67
CA SER A 319 14.96 -4.76 2.34
C SER A 319 14.45 -3.75 1.35
N PHE A 320 13.40 -3.03 1.73
CA PHE A 320 12.83 -2.00 0.89
C PHE A 320 12.56 -0.73 1.69
N VAL A 321 12.95 0.42 1.14
CA VAL A 321 12.59 1.75 1.63
C VAL A 321 11.96 2.52 0.47
N GLY A 322 10.67 2.85 0.58
CA GLY A 322 9.93 3.54 -0.48
C GLY A 322 9.40 4.91 -0.09
N SER A 323 8.97 5.67 -1.09
CA SER A 323 8.15 6.87 -0.89
C SER A 323 6.71 6.48 -0.59
N PHE A 324 6.19 6.81 0.61
CA PHE A 324 4.78 6.52 0.95
C PHE A 324 3.80 7.13 -0.05
N TRP A 325 4.18 8.24 -0.68
CA TRP A 325 3.35 9.02 -1.59
C TRP A 325 3.36 8.49 -3.04
N SER A 326 4.15 7.47 -3.33
CA SER A 326 4.17 6.83 -4.65
C SER A 326 3.37 5.53 -4.64
N THR A 327 2.49 5.36 -5.65
CA THR A 327 1.75 4.10 -5.82
C THR A 327 2.68 2.94 -6.15
N LEU A 328 3.83 3.19 -6.80
CA LEU A 328 4.87 2.17 -7.01
C LEU A 328 5.34 1.60 -5.67
N SER A 329 5.76 2.46 -4.74
CA SER A 329 6.25 2.03 -3.42
C SER A 329 5.17 1.32 -2.60
N GLN A 330 3.93 1.79 -2.67
CA GLN A 330 2.82 1.13 -1.98
C GLN A 330 2.56 -0.27 -2.56
N LEU A 331 2.58 -0.43 -3.88
CA LEU A 331 2.42 -1.73 -4.53
C LEU A 331 3.57 -2.69 -4.21
N VAL A 332 4.81 -2.20 -4.17
CA VAL A 332 5.96 -2.98 -3.68
C VAL A 332 5.72 -3.41 -2.23
N ALA A 333 5.34 -2.48 -1.35
CA ALA A 333 5.16 -2.75 0.07
C ALA A 333 4.04 -3.76 0.38
N ILE A 334 2.94 -3.74 -0.39
CA ILE A 334 1.83 -4.68 -0.19
C ILE A 334 2.15 -6.09 -0.74
N ARG A 335 2.97 -6.18 -1.79
CA ARG A 335 3.43 -7.45 -2.39
C ARG A 335 4.62 -8.08 -1.68
N ARG A 336 5.34 -7.33 -0.86
CA ARG A 336 6.42 -7.85 -0.02
C ARG A 336 5.90 -8.44 1.30
N SER A 337 6.74 -9.27 1.92
CA SER A 337 6.63 -9.54 3.35
C SER A 337 6.71 -8.23 4.14
N GLU A 338 5.96 -8.12 5.24
CA GLU A 338 6.05 -6.94 6.13
C GLU A 338 7.43 -6.80 6.75
N LYS A 339 8.16 -7.91 6.85
CA LYS A 339 9.53 -7.91 7.35
C LYS A 339 10.39 -7.02 6.46
N ARG A 340 10.97 -5.99 7.07
CA ARG A 340 11.98 -5.10 6.46
C ARG A 340 11.48 -4.30 5.25
N THR A 341 10.20 -3.96 5.27
CA THR A 341 9.57 -3.05 4.32
C THR A 341 9.26 -1.76 5.05
N PHE A 342 9.84 -0.65 4.58
CA PHE A 342 9.78 0.65 5.22
C PHE A 342 9.37 1.73 4.21
N PHE A 343 8.85 2.83 4.73
CA PHE A 343 8.73 4.08 4.00
C PHE A 343 9.71 5.11 4.55
N PHE A 344 10.08 6.10 3.74
CA PHE A 344 10.94 7.20 4.19
C PHE A 344 10.37 7.87 5.43
N GLN A 345 11.16 7.83 6.50
CA GLN A 345 10.77 8.36 7.79
C GLN A 345 11.23 9.80 7.93
N THR A 346 10.35 10.66 8.45
CA THR A 346 10.73 12.03 8.84
C THR A 346 11.80 12.01 9.93
N ARG A 347 12.53 13.12 10.11
CA ARG A 347 13.50 13.26 11.22
C ARG A 347 12.83 13.06 12.58
N SER A 348 11.58 13.48 12.73
CA SER A 348 10.80 13.28 13.96
C SER A 348 10.47 11.81 14.21
N GLN A 349 10.15 11.03 13.17
CA GLN A 349 9.98 9.58 13.30
C GLN A 349 11.28 8.86 13.65
N ALA A 350 12.40 9.30 13.06
CA ALA A 350 13.72 8.78 13.44
C ALA A 350 13.99 9.01 14.93
N LEU A 351 13.73 10.23 15.42
CA LEU A 351 13.86 10.55 16.84
C LEU A 351 12.93 9.69 17.71
N ILE A 352 11.65 9.53 17.34
CA ILE A 352 10.69 8.69 18.08
C ILE A 352 11.16 7.22 18.09
N TRP A 353 11.68 6.73 16.97
CA TRP A 353 12.17 5.36 16.86
C TRP A 353 13.42 5.14 17.72
N ASP A 354 14.34 6.09 17.74
CA ASP A 354 15.53 6.04 18.61
C ASP A 354 15.11 6.12 20.08
N LEU A 355 14.05 6.89 20.38
CA LEU A 355 13.48 7.04 21.71
C LEU A 355 12.54 5.89 22.13
N ARG A 356 12.19 4.93 21.27
CA ARG A 356 11.17 3.91 21.59
C ARG A 356 11.54 3.05 22.79
N VAL A 357 12.82 2.70 22.93
CA VAL A 357 13.34 1.88 24.03
C VAL A 357 13.42 2.70 25.32
N PRO A 358 14.09 3.87 25.36
CA PRO A 358 14.12 4.67 26.59
C PRO A 358 12.73 5.21 26.97
N GLY A 359 11.90 5.59 25.99
CA GLY A 359 10.51 6.02 26.20
C GLY A 359 9.62 4.89 26.73
N GLY A 360 9.73 3.68 26.16
CA GLY A 360 9.03 2.50 26.67
C GLY A 360 9.44 2.13 28.10
N MET A 361 10.74 2.22 28.41
CA MET A 361 11.27 2.02 29.76
C MET A 361 10.75 3.08 30.74
N LEU A 362 10.72 4.36 30.36
CA LEU A 362 10.14 5.44 31.16
C LEU A 362 8.65 5.20 31.44
N LEU A 363 7.89 4.73 30.45
CA LEU A 363 6.47 4.41 30.58
C LEU A 363 6.25 3.24 31.55
N LEU A 364 7.08 2.18 31.47
CA LEU A 364 7.08 1.07 32.41
C LEU A 364 7.40 1.51 33.84
N VAL A 365 8.46 2.31 34.02
CA VAL A 365 8.83 2.86 35.33
C VAL A 365 7.72 3.74 35.89
N GLY A 366 7.09 4.57 35.05
CA GLY A 366 5.93 5.39 35.43
C GLY A 366 4.74 4.54 35.87
N MET A 367 4.42 3.47 35.14
CA MET A 367 3.35 2.54 35.50
C MET A 367 3.63 1.81 36.82
N ILE A 368 4.87 1.37 37.03
CA ILE A 368 5.30 0.75 38.30
C ILE A 368 5.17 1.75 39.45
N TYR A 369 5.60 3.00 39.26
CA TYR A 369 5.52 4.04 40.27
C TYR A 369 4.07 4.41 40.62
N VAL A 370 3.19 4.52 39.63
CA VAL A 370 1.75 4.75 39.84
C VAL A 370 1.12 3.58 40.57
N GLY A 371 1.42 2.34 40.17
CA GLY A 371 0.96 1.12 40.86
C GLY A 371 1.43 1.07 42.32
N TYR A 372 2.71 1.34 42.56
CA TYR A 372 3.28 1.43 43.91
C TYR A 372 2.58 2.50 44.76
N SER A 373 2.39 3.69 44.21
CA SER A 373 1.73 4.81 44.90
C SER A 373 0.28 4.49 45.24
N TYR A 374 -0.43 3.82 44.33
CA TYR A 374 -1.79 3.35 44.54
C TYR A 374 -1.88 2.27 45.65
N CYS A 375 -1.02 1.25 45.61
CA CYS A 375 -0.92 0.23 46.65
C CYS A 375 -0.59 0.85 48.02
N ARG A 376 0.37 1.79 48.06
CA ARG A 376 0.71 2.53 49.28
C ARG A 376 -0.48 3.33 49.80
N HIS A 377 -1.23 4.01 48.94
CA HIS A 377 -2.42 4.76 49.33
C HIS A 377 -3.52 3.85 49.90
N ILE A 378 -3.77 2.68 49.29
CA ILE A 378 -4.70 1.67 49.82
C ILE A 378 -4.24 1.17 51.18
N LEU A 379 -2.96 0.82 51.34
CA LEU A 379 -2.42 0.32 52.61
C LEU A 379 -2.51 1.37 53.72
N VAL A 380 -2.21 2.63 53.42
CA VAL A 380 -2.35 3.75 54.37
C VAL A 380 -3.82 3.96 54.74
N ASN A 381 -4.74 3.95 53.78
CA ASN A 381 -6.17 4.09 54.07
C ASN A 381 -6.72 2.90 54.87
N ARG A 382 -6.25 1.67 54.59
CA ARG A 382 -6.62 0.47 55.36
C ARG A 382 -6.09 0.56 56.79
N ARG A 383 -4.83 0.98 56.98
CA ARG A 383 -4.25 1.24 58.31
C ARG A 383 -5.01 2.31 59.07
N LYS A 384 -5.38 3.43 58.43
CA LYS A 384 -6.19 4.49 59.04
C LYS A 384 -7.58 4.00 59.45
N ARG A 385 -8.23 3.17 58.62
CA ARG A 385 -9.52 2.55 58.98
C ARG A 385 -9.39 1.62 60.17
N LEU A 386 -8.41 0.72 60.16
CA LEU A 386 -8.16 -0.19 61.29
C LEU A 386 -7.85 0.58 62.58
N ALA A 387 -7.03 1.64 62.51
CA ALA A 387 -6.74 2.49 63.66
C ALA A 387 -7.97 3.27 64.17
N ALA A 388 -8.88 3.68 63.27
CA ALA A 388 -10.15 4.30 63.65
C ALA A 388 -11.12 3.29 64.30
N THR A 389 -11.14 2.04 63.82
CA THR A 389 -11.92 0.95 64.43
C THR A 389 -11.42 0.63 65.85
N VAL A 390 -10.09 0.55 66.05
CA VAL A 390 -9.50 0.32 67.38
C VAL A 390 -9.80 1.46 68.35
N LYS A 391 -9.77 2.73 67.91
CA LYS A 391 -10.20 3.86 68.76
C LYS A 391 -11.70 3.82 69.09
N SER A 392 -12.53 3.33 68.18
CA SER A 392 -13.97 3.17 68.41
C SER A 392 -14.28 2.06 69.41
N GLU A 393 -13.51 0.97 69.43
CA GLU A 393 -13.68 -0.10 70.43
C GLU A 393 -13.21 0.34 71.84
N VAL A 394 -12.16 1.16 71.92
CA VAL A 394 -11.68 1.71 73.20
C VAL A 394 -12.63 2.76 73.81
N MET A 395 -13.47 3.43 73.00
CA MET A 395 -14.49 4.35 73.52
C MET A 395 -15.82 3.68 73.91
N VAL A 396 -15.98 2.38 73.65
CA VAL A 396 -17.23 1.62 73.93
C VAL A 396 -17.05 0.62 75.08
N SER A 397 -15.86 0.56 75.69
CA SER A 397 -15.64 -0.22 76.92
C SER A 397 -15.78 0.71 78.14
N PRO A 398 -16.68 0.41 79.10
CA PRO A 398 -17.14 1.34 80.15
C PRO A 398 -16.07 1.70 81.19
#